data_AF-A0A1Q7RG98-F1
#
_entry.id   AF-A0A1Q7RG98-F1
#
_cell.length_a   1.000
_cell.length_b   1.000
_cell.length_c   1.000
_cell.angle_alpha   90.00
_cell.angle_beta   90.00
_cell.angle_gamma   90.00
#
_symmetry.space_group_name_H-M   'P 1'
#
loop_
_entity.id
_entity.type
_entity.pdbx_description
1 polymer ?
#
loop_
_entity_poly.entity_id
_entity_poly.type
_entity_poly.pdbx_seq_one_letter_code
_entity_poly.pdbx_strand_id
1 'polypeptide(L)' 'MTLDDARQCLGEAGYRIRKEERLGNNTGTKLRLNGGAIVNVFDNGNYFCEGKNGEVVEALLDRRDLDKS' A
#
# COMPACT_ATOMS: atom_id res chain seq x y z
N MET A 1 4.25 -5.43 -7.25
CA MET A 1 3.21 -4.42 -6.91
C MET A 1 3.49 -3.02 -7.49
N THR A 2 2.52 -2.38 -8.18
CA THR A 2 2.60 -0.94 -8.58
C THR A 2 1.71 -0.07 -7.68
N LEU A 3 1.86 1.27 -7.73
CA LEU A 3 1.01 2.19 -6.94
C LEU A 3 -0.48 2.02 -7.27
N ASP A 4 -0.81 1.89 -8.54
CA ASP A 4 -2.19 1.74 -8.99
C ASP A 4 -2.80 0.42 -8.48
N ASP A 5 -2.01 -0.66 -8.56
CA ASP A 5 -2.37 -1.99 -8.07
C ASP A 5 -2.65 -1.99 -6.56
N ALA A 6 -1.77 -1.34 -5.79
CA ALA A 6 -1.96 -1.17 -4.36
C ALA A 6 -3.24 -0.39 -4.07
N ARG A 7 -3.50 0.72 -4.79
CA ARG A 7 -4.73 1.52 -4.61
C ARG A 7 -5.98 0.70 -4.90
N GLN A 8 -5.96 -0.11 -5.97
CA GLN A 8 -7.06 -0.98 -6.34
C GLN A 8 -7.31 -2.05 -5.27
N CYS A 9 -6.27 -2.79 -4.87
CA CYS A 9 -6.39 -3.83 -3.84
C CYS A 9 -6.91 -3.27 -2.51
N LEU A 10 -6.40 -2.11 -2.09
CA LEU A 10 -6.87 -1.44 -0.88
C LEU A 10 -8.34 -1.03 -0.99
N GLY A 11 -8.76 -0.49 -2.13
CA GLY A 11 -10.15 -0.11 -2.39
C GLY A 11 -11.10 -1.31 -2.38
N GLU A 12 -10.72 -2.41 -3.04
CA GLU A 12 -11.50 -3.66 -3.06
C GLU A 12 -11.61 -4.30 -1.66
N ALA A 13 -10.58 -4.15 -0.84
CA ALA A 13 -10.58 -4.57 0.55
C ALA A 13 -11.38 -3.65 1.50
N GLY A 14 -11.94 -2.55 0.98
CA GLY A 14 -12.71 -1.59 1.75
C GLY A 14 -11.87 -0.54 2.50
N TYR A 15 -10.56 -0.48 2.27
CA TYR A 15 -9.71 0.56 2.83
C TYR A 15 -9.83 1.85 2.00
N ARG A 16 -10.05 2.97 2.70
CA ARG A 16 -10.08 4.30 2.07
C ARG A 16 -8.75 5.02 2.29
N ILE A 17 -8.14 5.46 1.19
CA ILE A 17 -6.93 6.27 1.20
C ILE A 17 -7.30 7.69 1.66
N ARG A 18 -6.70 8.12 2.77
CA ARG A 18 -6.89 9.45 3.38
C ARG A 18 -5.90 10.47 2.84
N LYS A 19 -4.65 10.07 2.63
CA LYS A 19 -3.57 10.95 2.20
C LYS A 19 -2.58 10.17 1.34
N GLU A 20 -2.09 10.83 0.31
CA GLU A 20 -1.06 10.31 -0.59
C GLU A 20 0.06 11.33 -0.63
N GLU A 21 1.28 10.88 -0.39
CA GLU A 21 2.44 11.76 -0.28
C GLU A 21 3.65 11.09 -0.93
N ARG A 22 4.34 11.79 -1.82
CA ARG A 22 5.61 11.30 -2.37
C ARG A 22 6.63 11.20 -1.22
N LEU A 23 7.38 10.11 -1.16
CA LEU A 23 8.50 10.01 -0.21
C LEU A 23 9.52 11.11 -0.55
N GLY A 24 10.12 11.74 0.47
CA GLY A 24 11.02 12.90 0.29
C GLY A 24 12.29 12.60 -0.50
N ASN A 25 12.64 11.33 -0.65
CA ASN A 25 13.74 10.84 -1.49
C ASN A 25 13.31 10.53 -2.94
N ASN A 26 12.06 10.81 -3.32
CA ASN A 26 11.44 10.48 -4.60
C ASN A 26 11.47 8.99 -4.99
N THR A 27 11.79 8.08 -4.05
CA THR A 27 11.90 6.64 -4.35
C THR A 27 10.55 5.90 -4.31
N GLY A 28 9.46 6.60 -4.01
CA GLY A 28 8.15 5.98 -3.88
C GLY A 28 7.06 6.94 -3.39
N THR A 29 5.91 6.37 -3.07
CA THR A 29 4.71 7.07 -2.61
C THR A 29 4.17 6.40 -1.35
N LYS A 30 3.86 7.21 -0.33
CA LYS A 30 3.24 6.82 0.93
C LYS A 30 1.73 7.07 0.86
N LEU A 31 0.95 6.01 1.03
CA LEU A 31 -0.50 6.00 1.13
C LEU A 31 -0.92 5.84 2.59
N ARG A 32 -1.58 6.83 3.18
CA ARG A 32 -2.17 6.71 4.53
C ARG A 32 -3.62 6.30 4.42
N LEU A 33 -3.99 5.23 5.09
CA LEU A 33 -5.35 4.68 5.10
C LEU A 33 -6.14 5.18 6.30
N ASN A 34 -7.47 5.17 6.18
CA ASN A 34 -8.39 5.56 7.25
C ASN A 34 -8.21 4.72 8.54
N GLY A 35 -7.72 3.49 8.42
CA GLY A 35 -7.49 2.58 9.57
C GLY A 35 -6.23 2.88 10.39
N GLY A 36 -5.44 3.90 10.01
CA GLY A 36 -4.14 4.18 10.63
C GLY A 36 -2.98 3.34 10.07
N ALA A 37 -3.27 2.48 9.09
CA ALA A 37 -2.28 1.78 8.29
C ALA A 37 -1.68 2.74 7.24
N ILE A 38 -0.41 2.53 6.94
CA ILE A 38 0.36 3.34 6.00
C ILE A 38 1.05 2.37 5.05
N VAL A 39 0.84 2.52 3.76
CA VAL A 39 1.45 1.69 2.73
C VAL A 39 2.45 2.54 1.95
N ASN A 40 3.72 2.17 2.01
CA ASN A 40 4.78 2.76 1.22
C ASN A 40 4.96 1.91 -0.03
N VAL A 41 4.72 2.46 -1.21
CA VAL A 41 4.95 1.78 -2.48
C VAL A 41 6.18 2.41 -3.11
N PHE A 42 7.24 1.62 -3.29
CA PHE A 42 8.49 2.03 -3.89
C PHE A 42 8.46 1.82 -5.41
N ASP A 43 9.16 2.69 -6.13
CA ASP A 43 9.21 2.67 -7.60
C ASP A 43 9.94 1.43 -8.14
N ASN A 44 10.78 0.80 -7.31
CA ASN A 44 11.48 -0.45 -7.62
C ASN A 44 10.57 -1.70 -7.55
N GLY A 45 9.26 -1.53 -7.32
CA GLY A 45 8.28 -2.61 -7.22
C GLY A 45 8.14 -3.21 -5.82
N ASN A 46 8.91 -2.73 -4.85
CA ASN A 46 8.78 -3.12 -3.45
C ASN A 46 7.68 -2.30 -2.75
N TYR A 47 7.10 -2.83 -1.69
CA TYR A 47 6.17 -2.09 -0.85
C TYR A 47 6.38 -2.44 0.62
N PHE A 48 5.96 -1.55 1.51
CA PHE A 48 6.14 -1.73 2.95
C PHE A 48 4.97 -1.12 3.71
N CYS A 49 4.34 -1.92 4.57
CA CYS A 49 3.22 -1.46 5.37
C CYS A 49 3.66 -1.14 6.80
N GLU A 50 3.37 0.06 7.28
CA GLU A 50 3.67 0.52 8.64
C GLU A 50 2.41 1.07 9.32
N GLY A 51 2.47 1.26 10.64
CA GLY A 51 1.37 1.85 11.41
C GLY A 51 0.33 0.84 11.91
N LYS A 52 -0.85 1.34 12.29
CA LYS A 52 -1.88 0.52 12.94
C LYS A 52 -2.56 -0.36 11.90
N ASN A 53 -2.56 -1.68 12.11
CA ASN A 53 -2.99 -2.70 11.14
C ASN A 53 -2.10 -2.82 9.89
N GLY A 54 -0.84 -2.38 9.94
CA GLY A 54 0.11 -2.52 8.83
C GLY A 54 0.27 -3.98 8.37
N GLU A 55 0.46 -4.91 9.29
CA GLU A 55 0.65 -6.35 9.00
C GLU A 55 -0.56 -6.98 8.29
N VAL A 56 -1.78 -6.58 8.67
CA VAL A 56 -3.02 -7.07 8.01
C VAL A 56 -3.12 -6.55 6.59
N VAL A 57 -2.77 -5.28 6.38
CA VAL A 57 -2.76 -4.67 5.04
C VAL A 57 -1.65 -5.27 4.19
N GLU A 58 -0.49 -5.56 4.77
CA GLU A 58 0.62 -6.25 4.10
C GLU A 58 0.21 -7.64 3.63
N ALA A 59 -0.33 -8.47 4.51
CA ALA A 59 -0.81 -9.80 4.16
C ALA A 59 -1.91 -9.77 3.08
N LEU A 60 -2.74 -8.73 3.08
CA LEU A 60 -3.76 -8.52 2.04
C LEU A 60 -3.14 -8.19 0.69
N LEU A 61 -2.14 -7.31 0.66
CA LEU A 61 -1.43 -6.93 -0.56
C LEU A 61 -0.58 -8.09 -1.09
N ASP A 62 0.10 -8.83 -0.22
CA ASP A 62 0.91 -9.99 -0.57
C ASP A 62 0.07 -11.08 -1.24
N ARG A 63 -1.09 -11.40 -0.65
CA ARG A 63 -2.02 -12.38 -1.22
C ARG A 63 -2.52 -12.00 -2.61
N ARG A 64 -2.60 -10.70 -2.93
CA ARG A 64 -3.03 -10.20 -4.25
C ARG A 64 -1.88 -10.13 -5.25
N ASP A 65 -0.64 -9.95 -4.79
CA ASP A 65 0.57 -10.05 -5.64
C ASP A 65 0.77 -11.50 -6.13
N LEU A 66 0.55 -12.48 -5.24
CA LEU A 66 0.64 -13.91 -5.56
C LEU A 66 -0.45 -14.44 -6.52
N ASP A 67 -1.66 -13.89 -6.50
CA ASP A 67 -2.77 -14.31 -7.39
C ASP A 67 -2.57 -13.91 -8.87
N LYS A 68 -1.59 -13.02 -9.14
CA LYS A 68 -1.26 -12.57 -10.50
C LYS A 68 -0.16 -13.39 -11.19
N SER A 69 0.34 -14.46 -10.56
CA SER A 69 1.37 -15.36 -11.12
C SER A 69 0.80 -16.58 -11.83
#